data_AF-A0A3M1GPW3-F1
#
_entry.id   AF-A0A3M1GPW3-F1
#
_cell.length_a   1.000
_cell.length_b   1.000
_cell.length_c   1.000
_cell.angle_alpha   90.00
_cell.angle_beta   90.00
_cell.angle_gamma   90.00
#
_symmetry.space_group_name_H-M   'P 1'
#
loop_
_entity.id
_entity.type
_entity.pdbx_description
1 polymer ?
#
loop_
_entity_poly.entity_id
_entity_poly.type
_entity_poly.pdbx_seq_one_letter_code
_entity_poly.pdbx_strand_id
1 'polypeptide(L)'
;MGPAAGAGARGLGLETCGQDGEAAEQGGGEQKGGQGRTEGKADTHGWKDDETACSGKRCSGGLSVQPNLPESGPSGRRVTCLPDPVASLQRRGVESDAKRFEKARELIDAVHAADPRKSGDGRPAELVYADRVEAWVCRLVPEADALLRLAARCQHLERWAVPRASFPEGRTGYLNWRRSLYQRQAERARELLRQAGFSEAEAGSVATWVAKKGLKTNPGTQALEDAACLVFLENEISDFAAQHTDYPREKFVDILRKTWRKMSPAAREAALRLDLPGPIRELVEEAVAGE
;
A
#
# COMPACT_ATOMS: atom_id res chain seq x y z
N MET A 1 -28.26 8.79 43.19
CA MET A 1 -28.21 7.62 42.28
C MET A 1 -29.37 7.74 41.32
N GLY A 2 -29.10 8.10 40.06
CA GLY A 2 -30.03 8.09 38.95
C GLY A 2 -29.20 7.83 37.69
N PRO A 3 -29.58 6.89 36.80
CA PRO A 3 -28.68 6.43 35.76
C PRO A 3 -28.59 7.46 34.64
N ALA A 4 -27.37 7.58 34.12
CA ALA A 4 -26.97 8.45 33.03
C ALA A 4 -27.72 8.07 31.73
N ALA A 5 -28.17 9.11 31.02
CA ALA A 5 -28.69 9.01 29.67
C ALA A 5 -27.59 8.53 28.72
N GLY A 6 -27.86 7.43 28.01
CA GLY A 6 -26.98 6.85 27.01
C GLY A 6 -26.82 7.76 25.81
N ALA A 7 -25.58 8.10 25.49
CA ALA A 7 -25.21 8.63 24.20
C ALA A 7 -25.22 7.48 23.18
N GLY A 8 -26.27 7.41 22.35
CA GLY A 8 -26.33 6.51 21.22
C GLY A 8 -25.32 6.94 20.15
N ALA A 9 -24.14 6.33 20.16
CA ALA A 9 -23.24 6.35 19.02
C ALA A 9 -23.84 5.48 17.91
N ARG A 10 -24.63 6.08 17.03
CA ARG A 10 -25.02 5.45 15.77
C ARG A 10 -23.76 5.21 14.95
N GLY A 11 -23.43 3.95 14.75
CA GLY A 11 -22.24 3.50 14.02
C GLY A 11 -22.21 4.06 12.61
N LEU A 12 -21.23 4.92 12.36
CA LEU A 12 -20.78 5.25 11.01
C LEU A 12 -19.65 4.26 10.71
N GLY A 13 -20.01 3.23 9.95
CA GLY A 13 -19.21 2.04 9.71
C GLY A 13 -17.80 2.34 9.21
N LEU A 14 -16.87 1.51 9.67
CA LEU A 14 -15.57 1.36 9.04
C LEU A 14 -15.84 0.74 7.67
N GLU A 15 -15.89 1.57 6.66
CA GLU A 15 -16.05 1.16 5.28
C GLU A 15 -14.68 0.67 4.78
N THR A 16 -14.49 -0.60 4.48
CA THR A 16 -13.15 -1.21 4.33
C THR A 16 -12.80 -1.50 2.87
N CYS A 17 -11.59 -2.00 2.62
CA CYS A 17 -11.22 -2.60 1.33
C CYS A 17 -12.22 -3.69 0.87
N GLY A 18 -12.94 -4.34 1.80
CA GLY A 18 -13.96 -5.34 1.48
C GLY A 18 -15.18 -4.82 0.73
N GLN A 19 -15.58 -3.56 0.94
CA GLN A 19 -16.72 -2.98 0.22
C GLN A 19 -16.44 -2.77 -1.27
N ASP A 20 -15.17 -2.84 -1.70
CA ASP A 20 -14.81 -2.83 -3.12
C ASP A 20 -15.44 -3.99 -3.89
N GLY A 21 -15.78 -5.06 -3.16
CA GLY A 21 -16.51 -6.20 -3.70
C GLY A 21 -18.01 -5.93 -3.89
N GLU A 22 -18.62 -5.15 -3.00
CA GLU A 22 -20.08 -4.98 -2.89
C GLU A 22 -20.71 -4.31 -4.11
N ALA A 23 -20.04 -3.30 -4.68
CA ALA A 23 -20.62 -2.45 -5.70
C ALA A 23 -20.72 -3.10 -7.08
N ALA A 24 -20.76 -4.43 -7.22
CA ALA A 24 -20.93 -5.07 -8.53
C ALA A 24 -22.36 -5.52 -8.87
N GLU A 25 -23.31 -5.50 -7.93
CA GLU A 25 -24.53 -6.32 -8.12
C GLU A 25 -25.88 -5.59 -8.10
N GLN A 26 -25.99 -4.35 -7.64
CA GLN A 26 -27.30 -3.66 -7.59
C GLN A 26 -27.67 -2.98 -8.92
N GLY A 27 -27.67 -3.74 -10.02
CA GLY A 27 -27.97 -3.23 -11.37
C GLY A 27 -28.29 -4.33 -12.37
N GLY A 28 -29.03 -5.36 -11.96
CA GLY A 28 -29.58 -6.38 -12.85
C GLY A 28 -31.05 -6.10 -13.17
N GLY A 29 -31.32 -5.11 -14.02
CA GLY A 29 -32.66 -4.74 -14.44
C GLY A 29 -32.66 -4.16 -15.86
N GLU A 30 -32.75 -5.06 -16.84
CA GLU A 30 -33.45 -4.91 -18.12
C GLU A 30 -33.17 -3.69 -19.03
N GLN A 31 -32.53 -3.92 -20.18
CA GLN A 31 -33.16 -3.78 -21.51
C GLN A 31 -32.21 -4.24 -22.64
N LYS A 32 -32.72 -5.15 -23.48
CA LYS A 32 -32.16 -5.54 -24.77
C LYS A 32 -32.50 -4.47 -25.82
N GLY A 33 -31.58 -4.21 -26.74
CA GLY A 33 -31.92 -3.73 -28.09
C GLY A 33 -30.85 -2.86 -28.75
N GLY A 34 -30.45 -3.23 -29.97
CA GLY A 34 -29.89 -2.28 -30.94
C GLY A 34 -28.56 -2.69 -31.59
N GLN A 35 -28.66 -3.29 -32.78
CA GLN A 35 -27.57 -3.56 -33.73
C GLN A 35 -26.98 -2.27 -34.34
N GLY A 36 -25.69 -2.31 -34.71
CA GLY A 36 -25.03 -1.26 -35.49
C GLY A 36 -23.57 -1.53 -35.91
N ARG A 37 -23.43 -2.33 -36.97
CA ARG A 37 -22.44 -2.30 -38.10
C ARG A 37 -21.20 -1.37 -38.04
N THR A 38 -19.98 -1.90 -38.28
CA THR A 38 -19.11 -1.76 -39.50
C THR A 38 -17.60 -1.89 -39.19
N GLU A 39 -16.94 -2.76 -39.97
CA GLU A 39 -15.58 -2.73 -40.57
C GLU A 39 -14.43 -1.88 -39.98
N GLY A 40 -13.23 -2.48 -39.94
CA GLY A 40 -11.97 -1.76 -39.76
C GLY A 40 -10.76 -2.67 -39.56
N LYS A 41 -10.21 -3.18 -40.67
CA LYS A 41 -8.95 -3.92 -40.77
C LYS A 41 -7.77 -2.94 -40.59
N ALA A 42 -6.78 -3.25 -39.76
CA ALA A 42 -5.45 -2.66 -39.88
C ALA A 42 -4.38 -3.57 -39.24
N ASP A 43 -3.47 -3.98 -40.10
CA ASP A 43 -2.26 -4.74 -39.82
C ASP A 43 -1.27 -3.94 -38.97
N THR A 44 -0.56 -4.61 -38.05
CA THR A 44 0.76 -4.14 -37.61
C THR A 44 1.75 -5.28 -37.68
N HIS A 45 2.74 -5.06 -38.53
CA HIS A 45 3.90 -5.88 -38.78
C HIS A 45 4.72 -6.11 -37.50
N GLY A 46 5.20 -7.34 -37.32
CA GLY A 46 6.30 -7.63 -36.43
C GLY A 46 7.63 -7.22 -37.06
N TRP A 47 8.56 -6.74 -36.25
CA TRP A 47 9.99 -6.75 -36.56
C TRP A 47 10.70 -7.30 -35.33
N LYS A 48 11.44 -8.39 -35.59
CA LYS A 48 12.42 -9.00 -34.70
C LYS A 48 13.78 -8.32 -34.87
N ASP A 49 14.71 -8.81 -34.05
CA ASP A 49 16.18 -8.75 -34.18
C ASP A 49 16.81 -7.47 -33.57
N ASP A 50 17.92 -7.50 -32.84
CA ASP A 50 18.82 -8.60 -32.53
C ASP A 50 19.73 -8.25 -31.34
N GLU A 51 20.35 -9.31 -30.84
CA GLU A 51 21.32 -9.40 -29.75
C GLU A 51 22.54 -8.48 -29.88
N THR A 52 23.16 -8.08 -28.76
CA THR A 52 24.63 -8.18 -28.63
C THR A 52 25.04 -8.34 -27.17
N ALA A 53 25.64 -9.50 -26.89
CA ALA A 53 26.33 -9.85 -25.65
C ALA A 53 27.66 -9.09 -25.50
N CYS A 54 28.04 -8.78 -24.25
CA CYS A 54 29.45 -8.51 -23.92
C CYS A 54 29.78 -9.23 -22.62
N SER A 55 30.40 -10.41 -22.74
CA SER A 55 31.00 -11.16 -21.63
C SER A 55 32.52 -11.03 -21.73
N GLY A 56 33.11 -10.37 -20.74
CA GLY A 56 34.56 -10.15 -20.61
C GLY A 56 35.09 -10.82 -19.35
N LYS A 57 36.18 -11.56 -19.50
CA LYS A 57 36.66 -12.63 -18.61
C LYS A 57 37.50 -12.13 -17.43
N ARG A 58 37.47 -12.98 -16.39
CA ARG A 58 38.46 -13.24 -15.34
C ARG A 58 39.93 -13.02 -15.77
N CYS A 59 40.70 -12.36 -14.92
CA CYS A 59 42.14 -12.55 -14.80
C CYS A 59 42.49 -12.87 -13.35
N SER A 60 43.33 -13.88 -13.17
CA SER A 60 43.81 -14.46 -11.93
C SER A 60 45.34 -14.37 -11.90
N GLY A 61 45.91 -14.06 -10.74
CA GLY A 61 47.34 -14.11 -10.44
C GLY A 61 47.65 -13.12 -9.32
N GLY A 62 48.44 -13.40 -8.30
CA GLY A 62 49.19 -14.57 -7.87
C GLY A 62 49.81 -14.20 -6.51
N LEU A 63 49.96 -15.18 -5.62
CA LEU A 63 50.65 -15.01 -4.34
C LEU A 63 52.15 -14.75 -4.54
N SER A 64 52.74 -13.89 -3.71
CA SER A 64 54.10 -14.06 -3.22
C SER A 64 54.27 -13.39 -1.85
N VAL A 65 55.10 -14.02 -1.02
CA VAL A 65 55.15 -13.95 0.44
C VAL A 65 56.61 -13.69 0.85
N GLN A 66 56.81 -12.69 1.74
CA GLN A 66 57.91 -12.48 2.74
C GLN A 66 59.32 -12.04 2.25
N PRO A 67 60.22 -11.48 3.11
CA PRO A 67 60.15 -11.23 4.56
C PRO A 67 60.56 -9.82 5.06
N ASN A 68 60.39 -9.70 6.39
CA ASN A 68 60.65 -8.66 7.39
C ASN A 68 62.12 -8.16 7.51
N LEU A 69 62.34 -6.90 7.96
CA LEU A 69 63.51 -6.36 8.70
C LEU A 69 63.29 -4.83 9.05
N PRO A 70 64.02 -4.22 10.01
CA PRO A 70 63.47 -3.78 11.31
C PRO A 70 63.27 -2.26 11.49
N GLU A 71 62.67 -1.93 12.64
CA GLU A 71 62.26 -0.62 13.12
C GLU A 71 63.38 0.44 13.24
N SER A 72 63.03 1.68 12.90
CA SER A 72 63.54 2.88 13.58
C SER A 72 62.48 3.99 13.50
N GLY A 73 62.00 4.44 14.65
CA GLY A 73 61.02 5.52 14.76
C GLY A 73 61.59 6.88 14.33
N PRO A 74 60.69 7.82 13.99
CA PRO A 74 60.68 9.03 14.82
C PRO A 74 59.26 9.57 15.10
N SER A 75 59.12 10.18 16.29
CA SER A 75 58.20 11.28 16.63
C SER A 75 56.85 11.29 15.90
N GLY A 76 55.87 10.60 16.48
CA GLY A 76 54.51 10.50 15.99
C GLY A 76 53.77 11.84 16.00
N ARG A 77 53.96 12.64 14.94
CA ARG A 77 52.98 13.64 14.54
C ARG A 77 51.73 12.85 14.15
N ARG A 78 50.71 12.86 15.01
CA ARG A 78 49.46 12.12 14.82
C ARG A 78 48.84 12.59 13.50
N VAL A 79 49.08 11.84 12.42
CA VAL A 79 48.42 12.04 11.13
C VAL A 79 46.97 11.66 11.36
N THR A 80 46.14 12.65 11.68
CA THR A 80 44.70 12.47 11.56
C THR A 80 44.43 12.35 10.08
N CYS A 81 44.18 11.13 9.62
CA CYS A 81 43.63 10.89 8.30
C CYS A 81 42.35 11.74 8.19
N LEU A 82 42.38 12.76 7.31
CA LEU A 82 41.19 13.52 6.94
C LEU A 82 40.15 12.50 6.45
N PRO A 83 38.89 12.59 6.90
CA PRO A 83 37.87 11.65 6.48
C PRO A 83 37.71 11.69 4.96
N ASP A 84 37.54 10.52 4.35
CA ASP A 84 37.33 10.40 2.91
C ASP A 84 36.18 11.32 2.46
N PRO A 85 36.42 12.25 1.51
CA PRO A 85 35.41 13.21 1.06
C PRO A 85 34.20 12.54 0.40
N VAL A 86 34.36 11.39 -0.26
CA VAL A 86 33.26 10.63 -0.86
C VAL A 86 32.40 10.00 0.22
N ALA A 87 33.00 9.35 1.21
CA ALA A 87 32.28 8.80 2.35
C ALA A 87 31.54 9.90 3.15
N SER A 88 32.11 11.11 3.20
CA SER A 88 31.50 12.27 3.88
C SER A 88 30.33 12.88 3.09
N LEU A 89 30.34 12.81 1.76
CA LEU A 89 29.20 13.19 0.92
C LEU A 89 28.06 12.15 1.02
N GLN A 90 28.39 10.86 0.94
CA GLN A 90 27.42 9.77 1.07
C GLN A 90 26.71 9.81 2.42
N ARG A 91 27.44 10.01 3.52
CA ARG A 91 26.84 10.18 4.86
C ARG A 91 25.86 11.36 4.92
N ARG A 92 26.23 12.51 4.34
CA ARG A 92 25.34 13.69 4.29
C ARG A 92 24.07 13.44 3.46
N GLY A 93 24.19 12.68 2.36
CA GLY A 93 23.04 12.26 1.56
C GLY A 93 22.08 11.37 2.34
N VAL A 94 22.58 10.32 2.99
CA VAL A 94 21.77 9.40 3.82
C VAL A 94 21.11 10.14 4.99
N GLU A 95 21.83 11.05 5.65
CA GLU A 95 21.26 11.86 6.73
C GLU A 95 20.16 12.81 6.24
N SER A 96 20.30 13.36 5.03
CA SER A 96 19.26 14.16 4.39
C SER A 96 18.02 13.32 4.09
N ASP A 97 18.19 12.10 3.57
CA ASP A 97 17.08 11.21 3.22
C ASP A 97 16.31 10.73 4.45
N ALA A 98 17.01 10.39 5.53
CA ALA A 98 16.40 10.07 6.81
C ALA A 98 15.58 11.25 7.36
N LYS A 99 16.10 12.47 7.28
CA LYS A 99 15.36 13.69 7.70
C LYS A 99 14.11 13.92 6.87
N ARG A 100 14.19 13.76 5.54
CA ARG A 100 13.02 13.88 4.65
C ARG A 100 11.96 12.82 4.99
N PHE A 101 12.38 11.57 5.20
CA PHE A 101 11.50 10.47 5.57
C PHE A 101 10.76 10.72 6.88
N GLU A 102 11.49 11.04 7.96
CA GLU A 102 10.88 11.33 9.27
C GLU A 102 9.93 12.52 9.17
N LYS A 103 10.32 13.57 8.43
CA LYS A 103 9.46 14.74 8.24
C LYS A 103 8.16 14.39 7.51
N ALA A 104 8.22 13.59 6.45
CA ALA A 104 7.04 13.15 5.73
C ALA A 104 6.13 12.30 6.62
N ARG A 105 6.71 11.39 7.41
CA ARG A 105 5.97 10.57 8.36
C ARG A 105 5.23 11.43 9.39
N GLU A 106 5.90 12.39 10.02
CA GLU A 106 5.27 13.33 10.96
C GLU A 106 4.09 14.08 10.33
N LEU A 107 4.26 14.57 9.10
CA LEU A 107 3.21 15.31 8.39
C LEU A 107 2.00 14.42 8.07
N ILE A 108 2.22 13.18 7.61
CA ILE A 108 1.17 12.21 7.32
C ILE A 108 0.45 11.80 8.61
N ASP A 109 1.20 11.51 9.67
CA ASP A 109 0.68 11.06 10.95
C ASP A 109 -0.16 12.16 11.62
N ALA A 110 0.25 13.42 11.49
CA ALA A 110 -0.53 14.56 11.97
C ALA A 110 -1.90 14.67 11.27
N VAL A 111 -1.97 14.35 9.97
CA VAL A 111 -3.24 14.32 9.23
C VAL A 111 -4.13 13.18 9.72
N HIS A 112 -3.58 11.97 9.89
CA HIS A 112 -4.34 10.84 10.45
C HIS A 112 -4.77 11.09 11.90
N ALA A 113 -3.97 11.80 12.69
CA ALA A 113 -4.29 12.13 14.07
C ALA A 113 -5.52 13.03 14.21
N ALA A 114 -5.92 13.71 13.13
CA ALA A 114 -7.13 14.50 13.08
C ALA A 114 -8.42 13.66 12.89
N ASP A 115 -8.32 12.34 12.65
CA ASP A 115 -9.51 11.48 12.61
C ASP A 115 -10.26 11.55 13.97
N PRO A 116 -11.52 12.03 13.97
CA PRO A 116 -12.29 12.15 15.21
C PRO A 116 -12.64 10.77 15.80
N ARG A 117 -12.62 9.71 14.99
CA ARG A 117 -12.94 8.35 15.44
C ARG A 117 -11.74 7.72 16.12
N LYS A 118 -12.02 6.93 17.15
CA LYS A 118 -11.00 6.18 17.89
C LYS A 118 -11.13 4.69 17.63
N SER A 119 -9.99 4.00 17.53
CA SER A 119 -9.92 2.54 17.58
C SER A 119 -10.15 2.04 19.01
N GLY A 120 -10.24 0.71 19.17
CA GLY A 120 -10.46 0.08 20.48
C GLY A 120 -9.37 0.37 21.52
N ASP A 121 -8.19 0.79 21.10
CA ASP A 121 -7.07 1.23 21.96
C ASP A 121 -7.09 2.74 22.27
N GLY A 122 -8.11 3.48 21.82
CA GLY A 122 -8.27 4.91 22.04
C GLY A 122 -7.46 5.82 21.12
N ARG A 123 -6.64 5.27 20.21
CA ARG A 123 -5.89 6.04 19.20
C ARG A 123 -6.78 6.44 18.01
N PRO A 124 -6.42 7.48 17.22
CA PRO A 124 -7.15 7.81 15.99
C PRO A 124 -7.23 6.61 15.05
N ALA A 125 -8.44 6.29 14.56
CA ALA A 125 -8.68 5.06 13.82
C ALA A 125 -7.86 4.95 12.53
N GLU A 126 -7.82 6.02 11.72
CA GLU A 126 -6.99 6.05 10.50
C GLU A 126 -5.48 5.95 10.77
N LEU A 127 -4.99 6.46 11.90
CA LEU A 127 -3.59 6.31 12.28
C LEU A 127 -3.24 4.85 12.58
N VAL A 128 -4.12 4.14 13.29
CA VAL A 128 -3.96 2.70 13.56
C VAL A 128 -4.04 1.88 12.27
N TYR A 129 -4.94 2.25 11.36
CA TYR A 129 -5.00 1.64 10.03
C TYR A 129 -3.67 1.85 9.27
N ALA A 130 -3.16 3.08 9.22
CA ALA A 130 -1.89 3.39 8.57
C ALA A 130 -0.70 2.63 9.19
N ASP A 131 -0.69 2.39 10.51
CA ASP A 131 0.35 1.58 11.19
C ASP A 131 0.31 0.14 10.65
N ARG A 132 -0.89 -0.43 10.54
CA ARG A 132 -1.10 -1.81 10.08
C ARG A 132 -0.72 -1.99 8.61
N VAL A 133 -1.08 -1.04 7.75
CA VAL A 133 -0.71 -1.10 6.32
C VAL A 133 0.81 -1.04 6.16
N GLU A 134 1.50 -0.10 6.83
CA GLU A 134 2.97 -0.06 6.77
C GLU A 134 3.60 -1.37 7.29
N ALA A 135 3.09 -1.90 8.40
CA ALA A 135 3.59 -3.16 8.96
C ALA A 135 3.45 -4.32 7.95
N TRP A 136 2.32 -4.41 7.24
CA TRP A 136 2.13 -5.41 6.19
C TRP A 136 3.04 -5.21 4.98
N VAL A 137 3.23 -3.96 4.54
CA VAL A 137 4.19 -3.66 3.46
C VAL A 137 5.58 -4.14 3.84
N CYS A 138 6.06 -3.84 5.05
CA CYS A 138 7.38 -4.29 5.51
C CYS A 138 7.50 -5.82 5.64
N ARG A 139 6.40 -6.54 5.91
CA ARG A 139 6.39 -8.02 5.93
C ARG A 139 6.43 -8.63 4.53
N LEU A 140 5.67 -8.05 3.59
CA LEU A 140 5.58 -8.54 2.21
C LEU A 140 6.81 -8.17 1.38
N VAL A 141 7.39 -7.00 1.65
CA VAL A 141 8.54 -6.44 0.94
C VAL A 141 9.58 -6.02 1.99
N PRO A 142 10.43 -6.95 2.47
CA PRO A 142 11.43 -6.65 3.51
C PRO A 142 12.39 -5.51 3.15
N GLU A 143 12.66 -5.33 1.86
CA GLU A 143 13.50 -4.26 1.30
C GLU A 143 12.68 -3.04 0.85
N ALA A 144 11.49 -2.83 1.43
CA ALA A 144 10.63 -1.69 1.09
C ALA A 144 11.38 -0.37 1.34
N ASP A 145 11.53 0.43 0.30
CA ASP A 145 12.18 1.72 0.39
C ASP A 145 11.34 2.73 1.19
N ALA A 146 11.94 3.89 1.47
CA ALA A 146 11.31 4.99 2.19
C ALA A 146 9.98 5.44 1.54
N LEU A 147 9.90 5.45 0.20
CA LEU A 147 8.71 5.91 -0.51
C LEU A 147 7.56 4.93 -0.37
N LEU A 148 7.82 3.62 -0.50
CA LEU A 148 6.78 2.60 -0.38
C LEU A 148 6.22 2.57 1.04
N ARG A 149 7.07 2.73 2.06
CA ARG A 149 6.65 2.85 3.46
C ARG A 149 5.81 4.11 3.70
N LEU A 150 6.20 5.26 3.16
CA LEU A 150 5.38 6.48 3.23
C LEU A 150 4.07 6.34 2.47
N ALA A 151 4.06 5.66 1.33
CA ALA A 151 2.84 5.40 0.57
C ALA A 151 1.86 4.47 1.31
N ALA A 152 2.40 3.52 2.08
CA ALA A 152 1.63 2.68 3.00
C ALA A 152 0.95 3.54 4.07
N ARG A 153 1.71 4.46 4.68
CA ARG A 153 1.16 5.45 5.62
C ARG A 153 0.10 6.34 4.97
N CYS A 154 0.18 6.60 3.66
CA CYS A 154 -0.77 7.44 2.94
C CYS A 154 -2.10 6.75 2.59
N GLN A 155 -2.24 5.43 2.83
CA GLN A 155 -3.53 4.78 2.62
C GLN A 155 -4.60 5.37 3.54
N HIS A 156 -5.82 5.55 3.01
CA HIS A 156 -6.97 6.12 3.71
C HIS A 156 -6.80 7.56 4.24
N LEU A 157 -5.78 8.32 3.82
CA LEU A 157 -5.60 9.72 4.21
C LEU A 157 -6.90 10.55 4.15
N GLU A 158 -7.33 11.07 5.31
CA GLU A 158 -8.52 11.92 5.46
C GLU A 158 -9.81 11.29 4.92
N ARG A 159 -9.92 9.96 4.90
CA ARG A 159 -11.09 9.29 4.37
C ARG A 159 -12.34 9.62 5.18
N TRP A 160 -12.20 9.77 6.50
CA TRP A 160 -13.27 10.24 7.40
C TRP A 160 -13.90 11.58 6.98
N ALA A 161 -13.17 12.42 6.24
CA ALA A 161 -13.65 13.72 5.79
C ALA A 161 -14.53 13.65 4.53
N VAL A 162 -14.66 12.47 3.90
CA VAL A 162 -15.56 12.23 2.76
C VAL A 162 -16.46 11.03 3.07
N PRO A 163 -17.52 11.19 3.87
CA PRO A 163 -18.41 10.09 4.22
C PRO A 163 -19.08 9.48 2.98
N ARG A 164 -19.28 8.15 2.93
CA ARG A 164 -19.99 7.50 1.82
C ARG A 164 -21.36 8.11 1.53
N ALA A 165 -22.07 8.55 2.57
CA ALA A 165 -23.38 9.20 2.46
C ALA A 165 -23.37 10.53 1.68
N SER A 166 -22.20 11.12 1.40
CA SER A 166 -22.10 12.31 0.55
C SER A 166 -22.22 12.01 -0.96
N PHE A 167 -22.40 10.75 -1.34
CA PHE A 167 -22.60 10.30 -2.72
C PHE A 167 -23.92 9.52 -2.84
N PRO A 168 -24.57 9.51 -4.02
CA PRO A 168 -25.80 8.74 -4.23
C PRO A 168 -25.66 7.26 -3.82
N GLU A 169 -26.76 6.64 -3.43
CA GLU A 169 -26.79 5.19 -3.15
C GLU A 169 -26.54 4.36 -4.41
N GLY A 170 -26.34 3.05 -4.20
CA GLY A 170 -26.12 2.09 -5.27
C GLY A 170 -24.69 2.09 -5.83
N ARG A 171 -24.48 1.17 -6.79
CA ARG A 171 -23.17 0.84 -7.39
C ARG A 171 -22.45 2.05 -7.95
N THR A 172 -23.12 2.86 -8.77
CA THR A 172 -22.49 3.99 -9.46
C THR A 172 -22.02 5.05 -8.48
N GLY A 173 -22.84 5.39 -7.49
CA GLY A 173 -22.47 6.35 -6.46
C GLY A 173 -21.30 5.87 -5.61
N TYR A 174 -21.27 4.58 -5.25
CA TYR A 174 -20.14 3.98 -4.55
C TYR A 174 -18.84 4.05 -5.37
N LEU A 175 -18.87 3.66 -6.65
CA LEU A 175 -17.67 3.67 -7.49
C LEU A 175 -17.14 5.09 -7.71
N ASN A 176 -18.02 6.09 -7.82
CA ASN A 176 -17.64 7.49 -7.91
C ASN A 176 -17.01 7.99 -6.61
N TRP A 177 -17.62 7.68 -5.46
CA TRP A 177 -17.07 7.99 -4.15
C TRP A 177 -15.66 7.42 -4.01
N ARG A 178 -15.49 6.13 -4.30
CA ARG A 178 -14.18 5.47 -4.20
C ARG A 178 -13.12 6.10 -5.10
N ARG A 179 -13.48 6.39 -6.35
CA ARG A 179 -12.55 7.06 -7.29
C ARG A 179 -12.15 8.45 -6.77
N SER A 180 -13.09 9.19 -6.18
CA SER A 180 -12.82 10.50 -5.60
C SER A 180 -11.88 10.43 -4.40
N LEU A 181 -12.04 9.41 -3.53
CA LEU A 181 -11.14 9.16 -2.41
C LEU A 181 -9.72 8.90 -2.88
N TYR A 182 -9.53 8.00 -3.84
CA TYR A 182 -8.20 7.68 -4.38
C TYR A 182 -7.51 8.90 -4.98
N GLN A 183 -8.25 9.74 -5.70
CA GLN A 183 -7.69 10.95 -6.29
C GLN A 183 -7.29 11.96 -5.21
N ARG A 184 -8.18 12.25 -4.23
CA ARG A 184 -7.89 13.16 -3.13
C ARG A 184 -6.71 12.70 -2.29
N GLN A 185 -6.66 11.41 -1.95
CA GLN A 185 -5.59 10.82 -1.14
C GLN A 185 -4.25 10.88 -1.85
N ALA A 186 -4.22 10.61 -3.16
CA ALA A 186 -3.01 10.70 -3.96
C ALA A 186 -2.48 12.14 -4.06
N GLU A 187 -3.37 13.11 -4.27
CA GLU A 187 -3.01 14.53 -4.29
C GLU A 187 -2.48 14.99 -2.92
N ARG A 188 -3.15 14.59 -1.84
CA ARG A 188 -2.73 14.92 -0.48
C ARG A 188 -1.38 14.31 -0.13
N ALA A 189 -1.16 13.04 -0.48
CA ALA A 189 0.13 12.37 -0.29
C ALA A 189 1.26 13.11 -1.04
N ARG A 190 1.01 13.50 -2.30
CA ARG A 190 1.98 14.26 -3.11
C ARG A 190 2.36 15.58 -2.44
N GLU A 191 1.37 16.31 -1.94
CA GLU A 191 1.57 17.58 -1.25
C GLU A 191 2.45 17.43 0.00
N LEU A 192 2.12 16.46 0.87
CA LEU A 192 2.84 16.22 2.12
C LEU A 192 4.31 15.81 1.86
N LEU A 193 4.55 14.96 0.86
CA LEU A 193 5.90 14.55 0.50
C LEU A 193 6.72 15.72 -0.06
N ARG A 194 6.13 16.58 -0.89
CA ARG A 194 6.81 17.80 -1.37
C ARG A 194 7.16 18.75 -0.22
N GLN A 195 6.27 18.91 0.75
CA GLN A 195 6.55 19.71 1.95
C GLN A 195 7.70 19.14 2.78
N ALA A 196 7.87 17.81 2.78
CA ALA A 196 8.99 17.14 3.42
C ALA A 196 10.30 17.17 2.60
N GLY A 197 10.30 17.75 1.40
CA GLY A 197 11.48 17.89 0.54
C GLY A 197 11.70 16.73 -0.44
N PHE A 198 10.72 15.87 -0.67
CA PHE A 198 10.77 14.92 -1.78
C PHE A 198 10.56 15.63 -3.12
N SER A 199 11.26 15.15 -4.14
CA SER A 199 11.11 15.63 -5.51
C SER A 199 9.73 15.30 -6.07
N GLU A 200 9.37 15.99 -7.15
CA GLU A 200 8.09 15.77 -7.82
C GLU A 200 7.94 14.35 -8.38
N ALA A 201 9.05 13.74 -8.82
CA ALA A 201 9.04 12.36 -9.31
C ALA A 201 8.78 11.35 -8.17
N GLU A 202 9.46 11.53 -7.02
CA GLU A 202 9.26 10.69 -5.83
C GLU A 202 7.82 10.81 -5.31
N ALA A 203 7.33 12.04 -5.16
CA ALA A 203 5.95 12.31 -4.72
C ALA A 203 4.90 11.80 -5.74
N GLY A 204 5.20 11.89 -7.04
CA GLY A 204 4.37 11.36 -8.12
C GLY A 204 4.25 9.84 -8.12
N SER A 205 5.32 9.12 -7.79
CA SER A 205 5.29 7.66 -7.61
C SER A 205 4.36 7.26 -6.47
N VAL A 206 4.51 7.90 -5.30
CA VAL A 206 3.64 7.66 -4.14
C VAL A 206 2.17 7.95 -4.47
N ALA A 207 1.89 9.09 -5.12
CA ALA A 207 0.54 9.43 -5.56
C ALA A 207 -0.04 8.38 -6.52
N THR A 208 0.76 7.83 -7.43
CA THR A 208 0.34 6.77 -8.36
C THR A 208 -0.08 5.51 -7.60
N TRP A 209 0.71 5.10 -6.60
CA TRP A 209 0.43 3.91 -5.79
C TRP A 209 -0.80 4.11 -4.90
N VAL A 210 -0.92 5.27 -4.23
CA VAL A 210 -2.08 5.61 -3.38
C VAL A 210 -3.36 5.69 -4.20
N ALA A 211 -3.30 6.19 -5.43
CA ALA A 211 -4.43 6.22 -6.37
C ALA A 211 -4.82 4.83 -6.93
N LYS A 212 -4.10 3.77 -6.53
CA LYS A 212 -4.29 2.38 -7.00
C LYS A 212 -4.11 2.22 -8.52
N LYS A 213 -3.27 3.04 -9.15
CA LYS A 213 -3.03 3.00 -10.60
C LYS A 213 -2.05 1.89 -10.97
N GLY A 214 -2.39 1.09 -11.98
CA GLY A 214 -1.54 -0.01 -12.44
C GLY A 214 -1.51 -1.21 -11.49
N LEU A 215 -2.62 -1.52 -10.82
CA LEU A 215 -2.73 -2.78 -10.07
C LEU A 215 -2.37 -3.98 -10.98
N LYS A 216 -1.63 -4.97 -10.45
CA LYS A 216 -1.04 -6.11 -11.16
C LYS A 216 0.14 -5.82 -12.09
N THR A 217 0.43 -4.56 -12.42
CA THR A 217 1.54 -4.20 -13.33
C THR A 217 2.57 -3.28 -12.69
N ASN A 218 2.18 -2.48 -11.69
CA ASN A 218 3.06 -1.62 -10.92
C ASN A 218 3.35 -2.27 -9.55
N PRO A 219 4.62 -2.63 -9.25
CA PRO A 219 4.97 -3.31 -8.01
C PRO A 219 4.59 -2.53 -6.73
N GLY A 220 4.76 -1.20 -6.72
CA GLY A 220 4.41 -0.38 -5.56
C GLY A 220 2.90 -0.34 -5.32
N THR A 221 2.11 -0.20 -6.39
CA THR A 221 0.64 -0.30 -6.30
C THR A 221 0.20 -1.67 -5.82
N GLN A 222 0.84 -2.74 -6.32
CA GLN A 222 0.53 -4.10 -5.92
C GLN A 222 0.82 -4.31 -4.43
N ALA A 223 1.99 -3.89 -3.94
CA ALA A 223 2.35 -4.01 -2.53
C ALA A 223 1.37 -3.26 -1.60
N LEU A 224 0.90 -2.07 -1.99
CA LEU A 224 -0.12 -1.35 -1.22
C LEU A 224 -1.49 -2.02 -1.24
N GLU A 225 -1.90 -2.60 -2.36
CA GLU A 225 -3.17 -3.33 -2.43
C GLU A 225 -3.12 -4.63 -1.64
N ASP A 226 -2.01 -5.36 -1.74
CA ASP A 226 -1.77 -6.57 -0.96
C ASP A 226 -1.86 -6.29 0.54
N ALA A 227 -1.15 -5.27 1.02
CA ALA A 227 -1.17 -4.85 2.42
C ALA A 227 -2.57 -4.42 2.86
N ALA A 228 -3.29 -3.63 2.06
CA ALA A 228 -4.66 -3.21 2.38
C ALA A 228 -5.64 -4.39 2.46
N CYS A 229 -5.53 -5.36 1.56
CA CYS A 229 -6.35 -6.58 1.60
C CYS A 229 -6.06 -7.41 2.86
N LEU A 230 -4.79 -7.53 3.25
CA LEU A 230 -4.40 -8.25 4.47
C LEU A 230 -4.88 -7.55 5.74
N VAL A 231 -4.80 -6.22 5.81
CA VAL A 231 -5.38 -5.45 6.92
C VAL A 231 -6.89 -5.66 7.01
N PHE A 232 -7.60 -5.65 5.88
CA PHE A 232 -9.03 -5.94 5.87
C PHE A 232 -9.33 -7.33 6.44
N LEU A 233 -8.64 -8.37 5.96
CA LEU A 233 -8.85 -9.75 6.42
C LEU A 233 -8.46 -9.94 7.90
N GLU A 234 -7.34 -9.36 8.33
CA GLU A 234 -6.81 -9.56 9.69
C GLU A 234 -7.57 -8.73 10.73
N ASN A 235 -8.01 -7.52 10.38
CA ASN A 235 -8.43 -6.55 11.39
C ASN A 235 -9.85 -6.00 11.22
N GLU A 236 -10.44 -6.05 10.03
CA GLU A 236 -11.69 -5.34 9.77
C GLU A 236 -12.84 -6.26 9.32
N ILE A 237 -12.54 -7.46 8.83
CA ILE A 237 -13.55 -8.37 8.26
C ILE A 237 -14.61 -8.81 9.28
N SER A 238 -14.23 -8.98 10.55
CA SER A 238 -15.17 -9.36 11.61
C SER A 238 -16.17 -8.25 11.89
N ASP A 239 -15.68 -7.01 12.02
CA ASP A 239 -16.54 -5.82 12.20
C ASP A 239 -17.39 -5.56 10.95
N PHE A 240 -16.83 -5.80 9.76
CA PHE A 240 -17.55 -5.72 8.51
C PHE A 240 -18.70 -6.72 8.46
N ALA A 241 -18.48 -7.98 8.84
CA ALA A 241 -19.54 -8.99 8.92
C ALA A 241 -20.61 -8.64 9.97
N ALA A 242 -20.20 -8.13 11.13
CA ALA A 242 -21.12 -7.69 12.19
C ALA A 242 -21.99 -6.49 11.78
N GLN A 243 -21.50 -5.63 10.88
CA GLN A 243 -22.25 -4.49 10.36
C GLN A 243 -23.21 -4.86 9.22
N HIS A 244 -23.04 -6.04 8.61
CA HIS A 244 -23.82 -6.49 7.45
C HIS A 244 -24.48 -7.85 7.71
N THR A 245 -25.15 -7.99 8.86
CA THR A 245 -25.83 -9.25 9.25
C THR A 245 -26.97 -9.64 8.31
N ASP A 246 -27.44 -8.71 7.49
CA ASP A 246 -28.44 -8.90 6.44
C ASP A 246 -27.87 -9.54 5.16
N TYR A 247 -26.54 -9.62 5.02
CA TYR A 247 -25.93 -10.17 3.82
C TYR A 247 -26.06 -11.71 3.81
N PRO A 248 -26.50 -12.28 2.68
CA PRO A 248 -26.47 -13.73 2.53
C PRO A 248 -25.01 -14.20 2.43
N ARG A 249 -24.76 -15.46 2.80
CA ARG A 249 -23.42 -16.05 2.84
C ARG A 249 -22.68 -15.89 1.50
N GLU A 250 -23.39 -16.09 0.40
CA GLU A 250 -22.87 -16.02 -0.97
C GLU A 250 -22.30 -14.63 -1.28
N LYS A 251 -22.89 -13.57 -0.72
CA LYS A 251 -22.41 -12.20 -0.89
C LYS A 251 -21.08 -11.98 -0.17
N PHE A 252 -20.89 -12.54 1.02
CA PHE A 252 -19.59 -12.51 1.69
C PHE A 252 -18.53 -13.26 0.90
N VAL A 253 -18.86 -14.45 0.39
CA VAL A 253 -17.95 -15.25 -0.45
C VAL A 253 -17.55 -14.48 -1.71
N ASP A 254 -18.47 -13.80 -2.38
CA ASP A 254 -18.17 -12.99 -3.56
C ASP A 254 -17.30 -11.76 -3.25
N ILE A 255 -17.53 -11.08 -2.13
CA ILE A 255 -16.65 -10.01 -1.63
C ILE A 255 -15.23 -10.53 -1.40
N LEU A 256 -15.09 -11.70 -0.78
CA LEU A 256 -13.81 -12.35 -0.53
C LEU A 256 -13.12 -12.77 -1.83
N ARG A 257 -13.84 -13.32 -2.80
CA ARG A 257 -13.31 -13.61 -4.15
C ARG A 257 -12.81 -12.35 -4.85
N LYS A 258 -13.56 -11.26 -4.77
CA LYS A 258 -13.15 -9.97 -5.32
C LYS A 258 -11.89 -9.44 -4.64
N THR A 259 -11.78 -9.57 -3.32
CA THR A 259 -10.57 -9.22 -2.55
C THR A 259 -9.39 -10.09 -2.99
N TRP A 260 -9.57 -11.41 -3.04
CA TRP A 260 -8.55 -12.39 -3.44
C TRP A 260 -7.97 -12.16 -4.84
N ARG A 261 -8.82 -11.79 -5.81
CA ARG A 261 -8.41 -11.51 -7.19
C ARG A 261 -7.49 -10.30 -7.36
N LYS A 262 -7.41 -9.41 -6.35
CA LYS A 262 -6.51 -8.26 -6.36
C LYS A 262 -5.12 -8.61 -5.82
N MET A 263 -5.05 -9.62 -4.96
CA MET A 263 -3.85 -9.98 -4.21
C MET A 263 -2.83 -10.71 -5.08
N SER A 264 -1.55 -10.44 -4.85
CA SER A 264 -0.45 -11.23 -5.40
C SER A 264 -0.39 -12.64 -4.77
N PRO A 265 0.34 -13.59 -5.38
CA PRO A 265 0.55 -14.91 -4.79
C PRO A 265 1.12 -14.86 -3.36
N ALA A 266 2.11 -13.99 -3.10
CA ALA A 266 2.71 -13.83 -1.78
C ALA A 266 1.70 -13.34 -0.72
N ALA A 267 0.85 -12.39 -1.10
CA ALA A 267 -0.19 -11.88 -0.21
C ALA A 267 -1.29 -12.94 0.05
N ARG A 268 -1.66 -13.73 -0.97
CA ARG A 268 -2.60 -14.86 -0.81
C ARG A 268 -2.05 -15.90 0.16
N GLU A 269 -0.77 -16.26 0.05
CA GLU A 269 -0.11 -17.16 1.01
C GLU A 269 -0.12 -16.59 2.44
N ALA A 270 0.12 -15.29 2.59
CA ALA A 270 0.04 -14.63 3.89
C ALA A 270 -1.39 -14.65 4.45
N ALA A 271 -2.40 -14.43 3.61
CA ALA A 271 -3.81 -14.45 4.01
C ALA A 271 -4.25 -15.81 4.57
N LEU A 272 -3.80 -16.92 3.97
CA LEU A 272 -4.12 -18.27 4.46
C LEU A 272 -3.54 -18.58 5.86
N ARG A 273 -2.49 -17.86 6.26
CA ARG A 273 -1.81 -18.01 7.55
C ARG A 273 -2.39 -17.10 8.64
N LEU A 274 -3.33 -16.22 8.31
CA LEU A 274 -3.98 -15.36 9.29
C LEU A 274 -4.76 -16.20 10.31
N ASP A 275 -4.74 -15.75 11.56
CA ASP A 275 -5.59 -16.29 12.62
C ASP A 275 -6.99 -15.69 12.53
N LEU A 276 -7.81 -16.28 11.67
CA LEU A 276 -9.19 -15.84 11.43
C LEU A 276 -10.18 -16.61 12.31
N PRO A 277 -11.24 -15.94 12.83
CA PRO A 277 -12.35 -16.63 13.49
C PRO A 277 -12.95 -17.70 12.58
N GLY A 278 -13.36 -18.84 13.16
CA GLY A 278 -13.87 -20.01 12.42
C GLY A 278 -14.86 -19.67 11.29
N PRO A 279 -15.94 -18.92 11.56
CA PRO A 279 -16.91 -18.55 10.52
C PRO A 279 -16.30 -17.74 9.36
N ILE A 280 -15.34 -16.85 9.64
CA ILE A 280 -14.64 -16.07 8.61
C ILE A 280 -13.67 -16.95 7.82
N ARG A 281 -12.96 -17.85 8.50
CA ARG A 281 -12.06 -18.82 7.86
C ARG A 281 -12.81 -19.67 6.83
N GLU A 282 -13.98 -20.20 7.19
CA GLU A 282 -14.82 -20.99 6.29
C GLU A 282 -15.20 -20.20 5.03
N LEU A 283 -15.57 -18.91 5.17
CA LEU A 283 -15.89 -18.06 4.03
C LEU A 283 -14.69 -17.82 3.11
N VAL A 284 -13.49 -17.65 3.69
CA VAL A 284 -12.25 -17.49 2.92
C VAL A 284 -11.91 -18.77 2.17
N GLU A 285 -11.97 -19.93 2.84
CA GLU A 285 -11.72 -21.24 2.22
C GLU A 285 -12.69 -21.51 1.06
N GLU A 286 -13.98 -21.22 1.24
CA GLU A 286 -15.00 -21.32 0.20
C GLU A 286 -14.76 -20.35 -0.97
N ALA A 287 -14.30 -19.13 -0.67
CA ALA A 287 -13.98 -18.13 -1.68
C ALA A 287 -12.84 -18.61 -2.60
N VAL A 288 -11.83 -19.27 -2.06
CA VAL A 288 -10.60 -19.64 -2.79
C VAL A 288 -10.59 -21.04 -3.38
N ALA A 289 -11.51 -21.93 -2.97
CA ALA A 289 -11.59 -23.32 -3.45
C ALA A 289 -11.84 -23.49 -4.97
N GLY A 290 -12.17 -22.42 -5.68
CA GLY A 290 -12.45 -22.43 -7.13
C GLY A 290 -11.50 -21.58 -7.98
N GLU A 291 -10.37 -21.10 -7.42
CA GLU A 291 -9.31 -20.38 -8.15
C GLU A 291 -8.16 -21.29 -8.61
#